data_AF-A0AAV9AZ54-F1
#
_entry.id   AF-A0AAV9AZ54-F1
#
_cell.length_a   1.000
_cell.length_b   1.000
_cell.length_c   1.000
_cell.angle_alpha   90.00
_cell.angle_beta   90.00
_cell.angle_gamma   90.00
#
_symmetry.space_group_name_H-M   'P 1'
#
loop_
_entity.id
_entity.type
_entity.pdbx_description
1 polymer ?
#
loop_
_entity_poly.entity_id
_entity_poly.type
_entity_poly.pdbx_seq_one_letter_code
_entity_poly.pdbx_strand_id
1 'polypeptide(L)' 'MQGWRPAITVKQILIGIQDLLDSPNPSDPAQTDGYHLYIQDPVEYKRRVRNQAKQYPALV' A
#
# COMPACT_ATOMS: atom_id res chain seq x y z
N MET A 1 21.45 -1.48 2.48
CA MET A 1 20.79 -2.64 1.83
C MET A 1 19.72 -3.16 2.78
N GLN A 2 18.56 -2.52 2.84
CA GLN A 2 17.52 -2.93 3.79
C GLN A 2 16.61 -3.98 3.14
N GLY A 3 16.32 -5.06 3.86
CA GLY A 3 15.27 -6.03 3.55
C GLY A 3 15.55 -7.07 2.45
N TRP A 4 16.32 -6.75 1.40
CA TRP A 4 16.53 -7.68 0.28
C TRP A 4 17.37 -8.91 0.67
N ARG A 5 16.88 -10.11 0.31
CA ARG A 5 17.61 -11.38 0.38
C ARG A 5 17.44 -12.12 -0.95
N PRO A 6 18.50 -12.72 -1.53
CA PRO A 6 18.40 -13.44 -2.82
C PRO A 6 17.41 -14.61 -2.82
N ALA A 7 17.09 -15.16 -1.65
CA ALA A 7 16.13 -16.25 -1.49
C ALA A 7 14.66 -15.78 -1.50
N ILE A 8 14.40 -14.48 -1.54
CA ILE A 8 13.02 -13.96 -1.63
C ILE A 8 12.46 -14.32 -3.00
N THR A 9 11.36 -15.06 -2.98
CA THR A 9 10.62 -15.47 -4.17
C THR A 9 9.69 -14.36 -4.65
N VAL A 10 9.31 -14.40 -5.94
CA VAL A 10 8.31 -13.48 -6.50
C VAL A 10 6.99 -13.53 -5.73
N LYS A 11 6.54 -14.72 -5.31
CA LYS A 11 5.33 -14.87 -4.49
C LYS A 11 5.43 -14.07 -3.17
N GLN A 12 6.57 -14.14 -2.48
CA GLN A 12 6.78 -13.41 -1.23
C GLN A 12 6.80 -11.89 -1.45
N ILE A 13 7.34 -11.42 -2.58
CA ILE A 13 7.29 -9.99 -2.94
C ILE A 13 5.83 -9.57 -3.13
N LEU A 14 5.05 -10.32 -3.90
CA LEU A 14 3.65 -9.99 -4.16
C LEU A 14 2.79 -9.99 -2.89
N ILE A 15 3.00 -10.95 -1.99
CA ILE A 15 2.34 -10.97 -0.68
C ILE A 15 2.75 -9.73 0.14
N GLY A 16 4.04 -9.41 0.20
CA GLY A 16 4.51 -8.21 0.90
C GLY A 16 3.92 -6.91 0.35
N ILE A 17 3.73 -6.81 -0.97
CA ILE A 17 3.04 -5.67 -1.58
C ILE A 17 1.57 -5.63 -1.15
N GLN A 18 0.86 -6.76 -1.16
CA GLN A 18 -0.54 -6.83 -0.68
C GLN A 18 -0.64 -6.39 0.78
N ASP A 19 0.24 -6.89 1.64
CA ASP A 19 0.28 -6.52 3.06
C ASP A 19 0.54 -5.02 3.26
N LEU A 20 1.45 -4.42 2.46
CA LEU A 20 1.74 -2.98 2.51
C LEU A 20 0.54 -2.12 2.05
N LEU A 21 -0.30 -2.62 1.15
CA LEU A 21 -1.49 -1.89 0.70
C LEU A 21 -2.57 -1.84 1.80
N ASP A 22 -2.71 -2.93 2.58
CA ASP A 22 -3.64 -2.98 3.71
C ASP A 22 -3.06 -2.29 4.97
N SER A 23 -1.75 -2.39 5.17
CA SER A 23 -1.01 -1.85 6.31
C SER A 23 0.17 -0.98 5.86
N PRO A 24 -0.08 0.30 5.50
CA PRO A 24 0.98 1.21 5.08
C PRO A 24 2.08 1.38 6.13
N ASN A 25 3.33 1.57 5.71
CA ASN A 25 4.45 1.86 6.60
C ASN A 25 4.64 3.39 6.77
N PRO A 26 4.22 4.01 7.89
CA PRO A 26 4.35 5.46 8.08
C PRO A 26 5.80 5.91 8.35
N SER A 27 6.70 4.99 8.67
CA SER A 27 8.12 5.28 8.90
C SER A 27 8.93 5.47 7.62
N ASP A 28 8.34 5.13 6.46
CA ASP A 28 8.94 5.27 5.13
C ASP A 28 7.92 5.90 4.15
N PRO A 29 7.62 7.21 4.30
CA PRO A 29 6.60 7.86 3.49
C PRO A 29 7.09 8.07 2.05
N ALA A 30 6.47 7.36 1.10
CA ALA A 30 6.79 7.46 -0.33
C ALA A 30 5.93 8.49 -1.10
N GLN A 31 4.76 8.87 -0.56
CA GLN A 31 3.85 9.84 -1.18
C GLN A 31 3.31 10.81 -0.14
N THR A 32 3.53 12.11 -0.35
CA THR A 32 3.14 13.18 0.58
C THR A 32 1.64 13.20 0.87
N ASP A 33 0.80 13.24 -0.16
CA ASP A 33 -0.67 13.36 0.02
C ASP A 33 -1.28 12.13 0.69
N GLY A 34 -0.87 10.92 0.25
CA GLY A 34 -1.34 9.66 0.82
C GLY A 34 -0.95 9.53 2.29
N TYR A 35 0.30 9.89 2.63
CA TYR A 35 0.81 9.89 4.00
C TYR A 35 0.06 10.88 4.90
N HIS A 36 -0.11 12.13 4.47
CA HIS A 36 -0.83 13.14 5.27
C HIS A 36 -2.27 12.70 5.56
N LEU A 37 -2.99 12.21 4.56
CA LEU A 37 -4.34 11.68 4.76
C LEU A 37 -4.36 10.49 5.70
N TYR A 38 -3.41 9.56 5.55
CA TYR A 38 -3.33 8.38 6.42
C TYR A 38 -3.14 8.75 7.90
N ILE A 39 -2.31 9.76 8.20
CA ILE A 39 -2.00 10.19 9.56
C ILE A 39 -3.07 11.13 10.15
N GLN A 40 -3.61 12.05 9.35
CA GLN A 40 -4.45 13.16 9.83
C GLN A 40 -5.95 12.92 9.63
N ASP A 41 -6.35 12.21 8.57
CA ASP A 41 -7.75 11.96 8.23
C ASP A 41 -7.96 10.53 7.66
N PRO A 42 -8.02 9.51 8.55
CA PRO A 42 -8.17 8.13 8.13
C PRO A 42 -9.51 7.85 7.44
N VAL A 43 -10.53 8.70 7.62
CA VAL A 43 -11.84 8.56 6.99
C VAL A 43 -11.73 8.94 5.51
N GLU A 44 -11.16 10.10 5.21
CA GLU A 44 -10.91 10.55 3.84
C GLU A 44 -9.90 9.64 3.13
N TYR A 45 -8.86 9.18 3.82
CA TYR A 45 -7.92 8.18 3.29
C TYR A 45 -8.67 6.92 2.80
N LYS A 46 -9.50 6.31 3.65
CA LYS A 46 -10.28 5.11 3.28
C LYS A 46 -11.25 5.38 2.14
N ARG A 47 -11.85 6.58 2.08
CA ARG A 47 -12.73 6.98 0.97
C ARG A 47 -11.97 6.99 -0.36
N ARG A 48 -10.77 7.58 -0.40
CA ARG A 48 -9.93 7.63 -1.60
C ARG A 48 -9.43 6.25 -2.01
N VAL A 49 -8.97 5.42 -1.06
CA VAL A 49 -8.55 4.03 -1.35
C VAL A 49 -9.67 3.23 -2.01
N ARG A 50 -10.90 3.32 -1.49
CA ARG A 50 -12.07 2.65 -2.12
C ARG A 50 -12.36 3.17 -3.52
N ASN A 51 -12.22 4.48 -3.76
CA ASN A 51 -12.41 5.04 -5.09
C ASN A 51 -11.31 4.61 -6.06
N GLN A 52 -10.07 4.47 -5.60
CA GLN A 52 -8.96 3.95 -6.40
C GLN A 52 -9.22 2.49 -6.80
N ALA A 53 -9.63 1.64 -5.84
CA ALA A 53 -9.92 0.23 -6.11
C ALA A 53 -11.00 0.04 -7.20
N LYS A 54 -12.02 0.91 -7.23
CA LYS A 54 -13.07 0.89 -8.26
C LYS A 54 -12.57 1.15 -9.69
N GLN A 55 -11.41 1.80 -9.86
CA GLN A 55 -10.82 2.04 -11.19
C GLN A 55 -10.17 0.79 -11.78
N TYR A 56 -9.89 -0.23 -10.95
CA TYR A 56 -9.24 -1.47 -11.35
C TYR A 56 -10.10 -2.67 -10.93
N PRO A 57 -11.29 -2.86 -11.54
CA PRO A 57 -12.13 -4.02 -11.26
C PRO A 57 -11.41 -5.32 -11.65
N ALA A 58 -11.81 -6.42 -11.03
CA ALA A 58 -11.39 -7.73 -11.49
C ALA A 58 -11.82 -7.92 -12.95
N LEU A 59 -10.91 -8.42 -13.79
CA LEU A 59 -11.24 -8.87 -15.12
C LEU A 59 -12.01 -10.19 -14.95
N VAL A 60 -13.33 -10.13 -15.11
CA VAL A 60 -14.23 -11.29 -15.09
C VAL A 60 -14.22 -11.94 -16.46
#